data_AF-V4UPU4-F1
#
_entry.id   AF-V4UPU4-F1
#
_cell.length_a   1.000
_cell.length_b   1.000
_cell.length_c   1.000
_cell.angle_alpha   90.00
_cell.angle_beta   90.00
_cell.angle_gamma   90.00
#
_symmetry.space_group_name_H-M   'P 1'
#
loop_
_entity.id
_entity.type
_entity.pdbx_description
1 polymer ?
#
loop_
_entity_poly.entity_id
_entity_poly.type
_entity_poly.pdbx_seq_one_letter_code
_entity_poly.pdbx_strand_id
1 'polypeptide(L)'
;MVKFLKPNKVVILLQGRYAGRKVVIVKSFYDGTRERPNGHCLITGIKTKDKKVTACKETKKRLEERFKTGKNCWFFTKLGF
;
A
#
# COMPACT_ATOMS: atom_id res chain seq x y z
N MET A 1 -16.07 -10.92 -15.17
CA MET A 1 -15.73 -10.63 -13.77
C MET A 1 -14.89 -9.36 -13.69
N VAL A 2 -15.25 -8.39 -12.84
CA VAL A 2 -14.57 -7.07 -12.80
C VAL A 2 -13.33 -7.13 -11.92
N LYS A 3 -12.20 -6.62 -12.43
CA LYS A 3 -10.93 -6.56 -11.69
C LYS A 3 -11.02 -5.58 -10.51
N PHE A 4 -10.92 -6.09 -9.28
CA PHE A 4 -11.07 -5.31 -8.04
C PHE A 4 -9.74 -4.72 -7.51
N LEU A 5 -8.59 -5.31 -7.86
CA LEU A 5 -7.24 -4.87 -7.45
C LEU A 5 -6.77 -3.65 -8.26
N LYS A 6 -7.50 -2.55 -8.14
CA LYS A 6 -7.20 -1.29 -8.82
C LYS A 6 -6.19 -0.46 -8.00
N PRO A 7 -5.38 0.40 -8.64
CA PRO A 7 -4.55 1.35 -7.92
C PRO A 7 -5.39 2.24 -6.98
N ASN A 8 -4.78 2.73 -5.91
CA ASN A 8 -5.40 3.49 -4.82
C ASN A 8 -6.37 2.71 -3.93
N LYS A 9 -6.48 1.39 -4.08
CA LYS A 9 -7.20 0.54 -3.12
C LYS A 9 -6.31 0.22 -1.92
N VAL A 10 -6.94 0.19 -0.75
CA VAL A 10 -6.32 -0.18 0.53
C VAL A 10 -6.39 -1.70 0.69
N VAL A 11 -5.28 -2.32 1.06
CA VAL A 11 -5.17 -3.75 1.34
C VAL A 11 -4.35 -3.98 2.62
N ILE A 12 -4.50 -5.16 3.24
CA ILE A 12 -3.74 -5.57 4.42
C ILE A 12 -2.75 -6.65 4.01
N LEU A 13 -1.52 -6.53 4.49
CA LEU A 13 -0.52 -7.57 4.34
C LEU A 13 -0.77 -8.70 5.34
N LEU A 14 -0.95 -9.92 4.83
CA LEU A 14 -1.22 -11.08 5.69
C LEU A 14 0.06 -11.76 6.20
N GLN A 15 1.14 -11.70 5.42
CA GLN A 15 2.35 -12.50 5.65
C GLN A 15 3.64 -11.68 5.41
N GLY A 16 4.75 -12.15 5.96
CA GLY A 16 6.09 -11.54 5.85
C GLY A 16 6.37 -10.44 6.88
N ARG A 17 7.52 -9.76 6.72
CA ARG A 17 8.03 -8.76 7.70
C ARG A 17 7.05 -7.62 8.01
N TYR A 18 6.16 -7.31 7.09
CA TYR A 18 5.18 -6.21 7.21
C TYR A 18 3.75 -6.73 7.37
N ALA A 19 3.57 -7.98 7.82
CA ALA A 19 2.27 -8.53 8.14
C ALA A 19 1.51 -7.63 9.13
N GLY A 20 0.19 -7.59 8.98
CA GLY A 20 -0.72 -6.78 9.75
C GLY A 20 -0.72 -5.27 9.43
N ARG A 21 0.07 -4.83 8.45
CA ARG A 21 0.09 -3.42 8.05
C ARG A 21 -0.90 -3.14 6.92
N LYS A 22 -1.59 -2.00 7.06
CA LYS A 22 -2.44 -1.41 6.02
C LYS A 22 -1.57 -0.71 4.98
N VAL A 23 -1.78 -1.02 3.71
CA VAL A 23 -1.01 -0.52 2.57
C VAL A 23 -1.92 -0.12 1.41
N VAL A 24 -1.41 0.67 0.48
CA VAL A 24 -2.13 1.11 -0.73
C VAL A 24 -1.48 0.50 -1.96
N ILE A 25 -2.29 0.04 -2.92
CA ILE A 25 -1.82 -0.44 -4.21
C ILE A 25 -1.41 0.75 -5.07
N VAL A 26 -0.15 0.77 -5.54
CA VAL A 26 0.37 1.77 -6.47
C VAL A 26 0.19 1.29 -7.90
N LYS A 27 0.52 0.02 -8.17
CA LYS A 27 0.39 -0.60 -9.49
C LYS A 27 0.07 -2.08 -9.33
N SER A 28 -0.89 -2.57 -10.12
CA SER A 28 -1.24 -3.99 -10.16
C SER A 28 -0.74 -4.62 -11.44
N PHE A 29 -0.19 -5.83 -11.32
CA PHE A 29 0.25 -6.69 -12.42
C PHE A 29 -0.54 -7.99 -12.32
N TYR A 30 -1.58 -8.12 -13.14
CA TYR A 30 -2.45 -9.28 -13.11
C TYR A 30 -1.81 -10.49 -13.77
N ASP A 31 -1.15 -10.28 -14.90
CA ASP A 31 -0.61 -11.34 -15.77
C ASP A 31 0.86 -11.67 -15.45
N GLY A 32 1.37 -11.15 -14.32
CA GLY A 32 2.76 -11.32 -13.90
C GLY A 32 3.77 -10.50 -14.71
N THR A 33 5.05 -10.70 -14.41
CA THR A 33 6.19 -10.16 -15.16
C THR A 33 7.08 -11.32 -15.59
N ARG A 34 8.03 -11.09 -16.52
CA ARG A 34 8.98 -12.14 -16.95
C ARG A 34 9.76 -12.76 -15.78
N GLU A 35 10.07 -11.95 -14.76
CA GLU A 35 10.77 -12.42 -13.55
C GLU A 35 9.84 -13.16 -12.56
N ARG A 36 8.55 -12.83 -12.56
CA ARG A 36 7.57 -13.35 -11.60
C ARG A 36 6.28 -13.70 -12.34
N PRO A 37 6.07 -14.99 -12.68
CA PRO A 37 4.91 -15.41 -13.45
C PRO A 37 3.59 -15.23 -12.68
N ASN A 38 3.64 -15.16 -11.35
CA ASN A 38 2.46 -14.92 -10.53
C ASN A 38 2.02 -13.46 -10.56
N GLY A 39 0.71 -13.23 -10.55
CA GLY A 39 0.12 -11.91 -10.37
C GLY A 39 0.57 -11.26 -9.06
N HIS A 40 1.01 -10.01 -9.13
CA HIS A 40 1.55 -9.29 -7.99
C HIS A 40 1.22 -7.80 -8.05
N CYS A 41 1.32 -7.12 -6.92
CA CYS A 41 1.06 -5.69 -6.82
C CYS A 41 2.28 -4.97 -6.24
N LEU A 42 2.61 -3.82 -6.81
CA LEU A 42 3.47 -2.85 -6.16
C LEU A 42 2.64 -2.09 -5.14
N ILE A 43 3.01 -2.22 -3.88
CA ILE A 43 2.33 -1.63 -2.73
C ILE A 43 3.20 -0.58 -2.05
N THR A 44 2.56 0.43 -1.46
CA THR A 44 3.20 1.42 -0.60
C THR A 44 2.53 1.41 0.77
N GLY A 45 3.35 1.45 1.83
CA GLY A 45 2.89 1.44 3.22
C GLY A 45 3.62 2.50 4.03
N ILE A 46 2.97 2.99 5.08
CA ILE A 46 3.58 3.94 6.00
C ILE A 46 4.50 3.16 6.94
N LYS A 47 5.80 3.46 6.87
CA LYS A 47 6.77 3.02 7.88
C LYS A 47 7.13 4.22 8.74
N THR A 48 7.25 4.00 10.05
CA THR A 48 8.02 4.89 10.93
C THR A 48 9.47 4.91 10.44
N LYS A 49 9.85 6.06 9.86
CA LYS A 49 11.19 6.48 9.43
C LYS A 49 11.82 5.79 8.19
N ASP A 50 12.11 6.68 7.23
CA ASP A 50 13.22 6.75 6.27
C ASP A 50 13.45 5.61 5.28
N LYS A 51 12.88 5.72 4.06
CA LYS A 51 13.48 5.16 2.84
C LYS A 51 13.33 6.09 1.62
N LYS A 52 14.44 6.25 0.89
CA LYS A 52 14.72 7.18 -0.21
C LYS A 52 14.06 6.82 -1.57
N VAL A 53 12.87 6.22 -1.61
CA VAL A 53 12.24 5.89 -2.92
C VAL A 53 11.35 7.06 -3.36
N THR A 54 11.63 7.64 -4.53
CA THR A 54 10.93 8.82 -5.07
C THR A 54 9.43 8.60 -5.24
N ALA A 55 9.02 7.40 -5.70
CA ALA A 55 7.60 7.01 -5.78
C ALA A 55 6.93 6.88 -4.40
N CYS A 56 7.70 6.55 -3.36
CA CYS A 56 7.22 6.59 -1.98
C CYS A 56 7.08 8.04 -1.47
N LYS A 57 7.83 9.02 -1.98
CA LYS A 57 7.75 10.41 -1.49
C LYS A 57 6.41 11.06 -1.82
N GLU A 58 5.95 10.93 -3.06
CA GLU A 58 4.67 11.51 -3.48
C GLU A 58 3.48 10.84 -2.76
N THR A 59 3.49 9.51 -2.69
CA THR A 59 2.46 8.75 -1.97
C THR A 59 2.51 9.02 -0.46
N LYS A 60 3.70 9.16 0.13
CA LYS A 60 3.87 9.56 1.53
C LYS A 60 3.32 10.96 1.80
N LYS A 61 3.62 11.95 0.96
CA LYS A 61 3.08 13.32 1.11
C LYS A 61 1.56 13.33 1.09
N ARG A 62 0.94 12.63 0.12
CA ARG A 62 -0.53 12.48 0.04
C ARG A 62 -1.12 11.80 1.26
N LEU A 63 -0.45 10.79 1.82
CA LEU A 63 -0.91 10.11 3.02
C LEU A 63 -0.72 10.96 4.29
N GLU A 64 0.34 11.75 4.39
CA GLU A 64 0.57 12.70 5.48
C GLU A 64 -0.48 13.82 5.48
N GLU A 65 -0.84 14.35 4.31
CA GLU A 65 -1.94 15.31 4.15
C GLU A 65 -3.28 14.70 4.60
N ARG A 66 -3.56 13.44 4.23
CA ARG A 66 -4.76 12.71 4.68
C ARG A 66 -4.79 12.46 6.18
N PHE A 67 -3.63 12.18 6.78
CA PHE A 67 -3.50 11.99 8.22
C PHE A 67 -3.79 13.29 8.99
N LYS A 68 -3.18 14.40 8.57
CA LYS A 68 -3.40 15.73 9.18
C LYS A 68 -4.85 16.21 9.05
N THR A 69 -5.51 15.86 7.95
CA THR A 69 -6.92 16.22 7.71
C THR A 69 -7.92 15.26 8.37
N GLY A 70 -7.46 14.24 9.10
CA GLY A 70 -8.34 13.28 9.78
C GLY A 70 -9.14 12.39 8.83
N LYS A 71 -8.79 12.33 7.54
CA LYS A 71 -9.46 11.47 6.57
C LYS A 71 -8.89 10.06 6.66
N ASN A 72 -9.71 9.05 6.42
CA ASN A 72 -9.31 7.65 6.47
C ASN A 72 -8.74 7.24 7.84
N CYS A 73 -9.37 7.64 8.96
CA CYS A 73 -8.93 7.27 10.33
C CYS A 73 -8.62 5.78 10.47
N TRP A 74 -9.46 4.92 9.90
CA TRP A 74 -9.23 3.47 9.91
C TRP A 74 -7.91 3.07 9.25
N PHE A 75 -7.41 3.78 8.23
CA PHE A 75 -6.13 3.46 7.61
C PHE A 75 -4.94 3.75 8.54
N PHE A 76 -5.05 4.78 9.37
CA PHE A 76 -3.97 5.25 10.25
C PHE A 76 -4.04 4.68 11.67
N THR A 77 -5.17 4.12 12.09
CA THR A 77 -5.25 3.38 13.34
C THR A 77 -4.55 2.03 13.21
N LYS A 78 -3.72 1.70 14.21
CA LYS A 78 -3.07 0.40 14.31
C LYS A 78 -4.16 -0.67 14.36
N LEU A 79 -4.02 -1.68 13.51
CA LEU A 79 -4.95 -2.81 13.50
C LEU A 79 -4.64 -3.68 14.73
N GLY A 80 -5.64 -3.89 15.58
CA GLY A 80 -5.59 -4.89 16.64
C GLY A 80 -5.89 -6.25 16.01
N PHE A 81 -4.99 -7.20 16.20
CA PHE A 81 -5.16 -8.61 15.85
C PHE A 81 -5.08 -9.41 17.14
#